data_AF-A0A816REU5-F1
#
_entry.id   AF-A0A816REU5-F1
#
_cell.length_a   1.000
_cell.length_b   1.000
_cell.length_c   1.000
_cell.angle_alpha   90.00
_cell.angle_beta   90.00
_cell.angle_gamma   90.00
#
_symmetry.space_group_name_H-M   'P 1'
#
loop_
_entity.id
_entity.type
_entity.pdbx_description
1 polymer ?
#
loop_
_entity_poly.entity_id
_entity_poly.type
_entity_poly.pdbx_seq_one_letter_code
_entity_poly.pdbx_strand_id
1 'polypeptide(L)'
;MYQYRQCYDSLVCLELIFHVLQNGLIRVKNEYFIEKSKVKFIDTILTSVNADDLKCLNSSSNPLKRLIEISNMDNQNKTVIDLIELTLTKIPISENDIVESAIKQPMKSTLIYHVLFDKCFRKFPIYEKVIELMDTLWARWDRKEMYANDIMIWQKQTVEQRVVANQMWNTIEAIKEREQSFEVTLKLAYDELENKKSILKKTRFCVNEYCQRACDEEKLIDQIQIIEKKLMTNKVYSVVIPECIQQIQNYIDQLIPYAKCQVWQNFLKNNEDKLIRKLVDFHNLSIE
;
A
#
# COMPACT_ATOMS: atom_id res chain seq x y z
N MET A 1 -6.29 -6.04 42.08
CA MET A 1 -6.70 -7.46 42.31
C MET A 1 -7.97 -7.85 41.56
N TYR A 2 -9.02 -7.01 41.49
CA TYR A 2 -10.27 -7.35 40.79
C TYR A 2 -10.16 -7.41 39.25
N GLN A 3 -9.40 -6.53 38.60
CA GLN A 3 -9.19 -6.57 37.14
C GLN A 3 -8.41 -7.82 36.67
N TYR A 4 -7.46 -8.30 37.48
CA TYR A 4 -6.70 -9.52 37.16
C TYR A 4 -7.55 -10.79 37.28
N ARG A 5 -8.53 -10.85 38.20
CA ARG A 5 -9.48 -11.97 38.30
C ARG A 5 -10.43 -12.03 37.11
N GLN A 6 -10.97 -10.89 36.66
CA GLN A 6 -11.85 -10.87 35.48
C GLN A 6 -11.13 -11.30 34.19
N CYS A 7 -9.88 -10.87 33.98
CA CYS A 7 -9.06 -11.36 32.87
C CYS A 7 -8.76 -12.86 32.97
N TYR A 8 -8.47 -13.37 34.17
CA TYR A 8 -8.15 -14.78 34.38
C TYR A 8 -9.36 -15.69 34.20
N ASP A 9 -10.53 -15.30 34.74
CA ASP A 9 -11.78 -16.04 34.59
C ASP A 9 -12.26 -16.04 33.12
N SER A 10 -12.05 -14.94 32.39
CA SER A 10 -12.29 -14.84 30.94
C SER A 10 -11.38 -15.77 30.14
N LEU A 11 -10.06 -15.79 30.42
CA LEU A 11 -9.10 -16.66 29.74
C LEU A 11 -9.37 -18.15 30.00
N VAL A 12 -9.72 -18.52 31.24
CA VAL A 12 -10.08 -19.90 31.61
C VAL A 12 -11.39 -20.32 30.93
N CYS A 13 -12.38 -19.43 30.82
CA CYS A 13 -13.61 -19.69 30.07
C CYS A 13 -13.35 -19.88 28.56
N LEU A 14 -12.45 -19.08 27.99
CA LEU A 14 -12.02 -19.18 26.59
C LEU A 14 -11.38 -20.54 26.28
N GLU A 15 -10.41 -20.97 27.09
CA GLU A 15 -9.76 -22.28 26.92
C GLU A 15 -10.75 -23.43 27.05
N LEU A 16 -11.69 -23.35 28.00
CA LEU A 16 -12.75 -24.33 28.16
C LEU A 16 -13.68 -24.38 26.94
N ILE A 17 -14.07 -23.24 26.38
CA ILE A 17 -14.91 -23.18 25.18
C ILE A 17 -14.20 -23.83 23.99
N PHE A 18 -12.93 -23.50 23.75
CA PHE A 18 -12.16 -24.09 22.65
C PHE A 18 -11.87 -25.57 22.86
N HIS A 19 -11.61 -26.00 24.09
CA HIS A 19 -11.45 -27.41 24.43
C HIS A 19 -12.75 -28.21 24.19
N VAL A 20 -13.90 -27.65 24.56
CA VAL A 20 -15.22 -28.25 24.29
C VAL A 20 -15.52 -28.27 22.79
N LEU A 21 -15.15 -27.23 22.03
CA LEU A 21 -15.27 -27.21 20.57
C LEU A 21 -14.41 -28.30 19.91
N GLN A 22 -13.17 -28.45 20.36
CA GLN A 22 -12.21 -29.41 19.81
C GLN A 22 -12.57 -30.86 20.14
N ASN A 23 -13.06 -31.14 21.35
CA ASN A 23 -13.24 -32.52 21.84
C ASN A 23 -14.71 -32.97 21.96
N GLY A 24 -15.65 -32.03 22.14
CA GLY A 24 -17.04 -32.34 22.48
C GLY A 24 -18.05 -32.10 21.36
N LEU A 25 -17.81 -31.11 20.49
CA LEU A 25 -18.84 -30.62 19.56
C LEU A 25 -18.85 -31.27 18.18
N ILE A 26 -17.88 -32.14 17.89
CA ILE A 26 -17.77 -32.86 16.60
C ILE A 26 -19.03 -33.69 16.28
N ARG A 27 -19.77 -34.14 17.30
CA ARG A 27 -20.94 -35.03 17.14
C ARG A 27 -22.27 -34.42 17.56
N VAL A 28 -22.28 -33.16 18.02
CA VAL A 28 -23.50 -32.53 18.53
C VAL A 28 -24.35 -32.05 17.35
N LYS A 29 -25.52 -32.66 17.19
CA LYS A 29 -26.53 -32.29 16.18
C LYS A 29 -27.71 -31.50 16.76
N ASN A 30 -27.68 -31.18 18.05
CA ASN A 30 -28.76 -30.47 18.73
C ASN A 30 -28.72 -28.98 18.35
N GLU A 31 -29.69 -28.53 17.56
CA GLU A 31 -29.76 -27.15 17.07
C GLU A 31 -29.88 -26.11 18.19
N TYR A 32 -30.67 -26.40 19.24
CA TYR A 32 -30.81 -25.49 20.39
C TYR A 32 -29.48 -25.27 21.11
N PHE A 33 -28.70 -26.33 21.30
CA PHE A 33 -27.36 -26.24 21.87
C PHE A 33 -26.44 -25.38 20.98
N ILE A 34 -26.43 -25.63 19.68
CA ILE A 34 -25.61 -24.91 18.70
C ILE A 34 -25.93 -23.41 18.74
N GLU A 35 -27.21 -23.04 18.69
CA GLU A 35 -27.63 -21.64 18.73
C GLU A 35 -27.28 -20.96 20.06
N LYS A 36 -27.44 -21.65 21.20
CA LYS A 36 -27.00 -21.12 22.49
C LYS A 36 -25.48 -20.94 22.58
N SER A 37 -24.71 -21.85 21.99
CA SER A 37 -23.25 -21.72 21.92
C SER A 37 -22.82 -20.53 21.06
N LYS A 38 -23.48 -20.29 19.92
CA LYS A 38 -23.21 -19.11 19.07
C LYS A 38 -23.45 -17.81 19.82
N VAL A 39 -24.60 -17.67 20.48
CA VAL A 39 -24.92 -16.48 21.29
C VAL A 39 -23.87 -16.26 22.38
N LYS A 40 -23.54 -17.32 23.14
CA LYS A 40 -22.55 -17.20 24.21
C LYS A 40 -21.15 -16.86 23.69
N PHE A 41 -20.75 -17.40 22.53
CA PHE A 41 -19.49 -17.07 21.88
C PHE A 41 -19.43 -15.59 21.50
N ILE A 42 -20.49 -15.05 20.90
CA ILE A 42 -20.57 -13.62 20.57
C ILE A 42 -20.46 -12.76 21.83
N ASP A 43 -21.27 -13.04 22.84
CA ASP A 43 -21.37 -12.22 24.06
C ASP A 43 -20.08 -12.26 24.89
N THR A 44 -19.41 -13.42 24.93
CA THR A 44 -18.26 -13.64 25.82
C THR A 44 -16.92 -13.37 25.15
N ILE A 45 -16.81 -13.65 23.85
CA ILE A 45 -15.52 -13.66 23.14
C ILE A 45 -15.46 -12.49 22.14
N LEU A 46 -16.41 -12.43 21.21
CA LEU A 46 -16.34 -11.41 20.15
C LEU A 46 -16.63 -10.00 20.65
N THR A 47 -17.45 -9.85 21.68
CA THR A 47 -17.80 -8.52 22.23
C THR A 47 -16.61 -7.83 22.90
N SER A 48 -15.65 -8.60 23.43
CA SER A 48 -14.46 -8.07 24.11
C SER A 48 -13.25 -7.85 23.20
N VAL A 49 -13.30 -8.30 21.93
CA VAL A 49 -12.14 -8.26 21.01
C VAL A 49 -12.36 -7.16 19.97
N ASN A 50 -11.34 -6.33 19.74
CA ASN A 50 -11.38 -5.36 18.66
C ASN A 50 -11.37 -6.08 17.30
N ALA A 51 -12.26 -5.69 16.40
CA ALA A 51 -12.36 -6.29 15.06
C ALA A 51 -11.05 -6.20 14.26
N ASP A 52 -10.23 -5.17 14.48
CA ASP A 52 -8.93 -5.05 13.82
C ASP A 52 -7.91 -6.08 14.32
N ASP A 53 -7.97 -6.46 15.60
CA ASP A 53 -7.08 -7.49 16.15
C ASP A 53 -7.37 -8.87 15.53
N LEU A 54 -8.61 -9.10 15.09
CA LEU A 54 -9.01 -10.34 14.41
C LEU A 54 -8.37 -10.47 13.02
N LYS A 55 -7.89 -9.38 12.41
CA LYS A 55 -7.25 -9.39 11.09
C LYS A 55 -5.82 -9.94 11.13
N CYS A 56 -5.20 -10.04 12.31
CA CYS A 56 -3.84 -10.54 12.49
C CYS A 56 -3.83 -11.96 13.08
N LEU A 57 -3.46 -12.95 12.28
CA LEU A 57 -3.49 -14.38 12.61
C LEU A 57 -2.14 -14.90 13.15
N ASN A 58 -1.31 -14.01 13.70
CA ASN A 58 -0.05 -14.37 14.36
C ASN A 58 -0.29 -14.91 15.80
N SER A 59 -1.21 -14.30 16.54
CA SER A 59 -1.44 -14.62 17.95
C SER A 59 -2.27 -15.87 18.15
N SER A 60 -1.85 -16.75 19.07
CA SER A 60 -2.64 -17.88 19.55
C SER A 60 -3.89 -17.46 20.33
N SER A 61 -3.93 -16.23 20.83
CA SER A 61 -5.12 -15.67 21.48
C SER A 61 -6.19 -15.19 20.49
N ASN A 62 -5.88 -15.12 19.19
CA ASN A 62 -6.86 -14.70 18.19
C ASN A 62 -7.94 -15.79 18.05
N PRO A 63 -9.21 -15.49 18.38
CA PRO A 63 -10.27 -16.49 18.36
C PRO A 63 -10.55 -17.01 16.95
N LEU A 64 -10.41 -16.17 15.91
CA LEU A 64 -10.58 -16.60 14.53
C LEU A 64 -9.49 -17.62 14.14
N LYS A 65 -8.23 -17.37 14.52
CA LYS A 65 -7.13 -18.32 14.28
C LYS A 65 -7.43 -19.69 14.90
N ARG A 66 -7.84 -19.71 16.18
CA ARG A 66 -8.15 -20.97 16.88
C ARG A 66 -9.31 -21.71 16.22
N LEU A 67 -10.36 -21.00 15.79
CA LEU A 67 -11.47 -21.62 15.07
C LEU A 67 -11.01 -22.24 13.74
N ILE A 68 -10.13 -21.57 12.99
CA ILE A 68 -9.56 -22.09 11.74
C ILE A 68 -8.71 -23.35 12.02
N GLU A 69 -7.87 -23.32 13.06
CA GLU A 69 -7.05 -24.47 13.47
C GLU A 69 -7.93 -25.69 13.81
N ILE A 70 -9.02 -25.49 14.56
CA ILE A 70 -9.99 -26.55 14.88
C ILE A 70 -10.67 -27.04 13.60
N SER A 71 -11.11 -26.15 12.71
CA SER A 71 -11.73 -26.53 11.44
C SER A 71 -10.79 -27.35 10.56
N ASN A 72 -9.49 -27.06 10.56
CA ASN A 72 -8.50 -27.80 9.77
C ASN A 72 -8.25 -29.21 10.31
N MET A 73 -8.46 -29.45 11.61
CA MET A 73 -8.41 -30.79 12.20
C MET A 73 -9.65 -31.62 11.87
N ASP A 74 -10.81 -30.97 11.71
CA ASP A 74 -12.08 -31.63 11.35
C ASP A 74 -12.98 -30.71 10.49
N ASN A 75 -12.86 -30.87 9.18
CA ASN A 75 -13.56 -30.06 8.18
C ASN A 75 -15.10 -30.24 8.18
N GLN A 76 -15.66 -31.15 8.97
CA GLN A 76 -17.10 -31.44 8.99
C GLN A 76 -17.84 -30.81 10.18
N ASN A 77 -17.14 -30.12 11.10
CA ASN A 77 -17.78 -29.52 12.26
C ASN A 77 -18.57 -28.25 11.88
N LYS A 78 -19.87 -28.43 11.61
CA LYS A 78 -20.81 -27.35 11.23
C LYS A 78 -20.84 -26.21 12.26
N THR A 79 -20.78 -26.52 13.56
CA THR A 79 -20.77 -25.51 14.62
C THR A 79 -19.54 -24.60 14.51
N VAL A 80 -18.36 -25.16 14.29
CA VAL A 80 -17.12 -24.38 14.13
C VAL A 80 -17.18 -23.52 12.87
N ILE A 81 -17.73 -24.06 11.77
CA ILE A 81 -17.92 -23.31 10.52
C ILE A 81 -18.84 -22.10 10.74
N ASP A 82 -19.96 -22.30 11.42
CA ASP A 82 -20.90 -21.20 11.72
C ASP A 82 -20.26 -20.14 12.62
N LEU A 83 -19.43 -20.54 13.58
CA LEU A 83 -18.69 -19.60 14.44
C LEU A 83 -17.61 -18.81 13.67
N ILE A 84 -16.94 -19.45 12.70
CA ILE A 84 -16.02 -18.76 11.79
C ILE A 84 -16.79 -17.72 10.98
N GLU A 85 -17.91 -18.10 10.37
CA GLU A 85 -18.73 -17.18 9.59
C GLU A 85 -19.20 -15.99 10.41
N LEU A 86 -19.74 -16.24 11.61
CA LEU A 86 -20.15 -15.19 12.54
C LEU A 86 -18.98 -14.25 12.90
N THR A 87 -17.80 -14.80 13.13
CA THR A 87 -16.60 -13.99 13.40
C THR A 87 -16.24 -13.13 12.19
N LEU A 88 -16.25 -13.69 10.98
CA LEU A 88 -15.93 -12.97 9.74
C LEU A 88 -16.92 -11.85 9.43
N THR A 89 -18.22 -12.03 9.72
CA THR A 89 -19.22 -10.96 9.51
C THR A 89 -18.98 -9.73 10.38
N LYS A 90 -18.24 -9.85 11.49
CA LYS A 90 -17.88 -8.75 12.37
C LYS A 90 -16.61 -8.00 11.95
N ILE A 91 -15.85 -8.53 11.00
CA ILE A 91 -14.57 -7.94 10.57
C ILE A 91 -14.80 -7.05 9.34
N PRO A 92 -14.74 -5.72 9.48
CA PRO A 92 -14.81 -4.83 8.33
C PRO A 92 -13.51 -4.93 7.53
N ILE A 93 -13.62 -5.36 6.27
CA ILE A 93 -12.53 -5.25 5.28
C ILE A 93 -12.80 -4.04 4.38
N SER A 94 -11.79 -3.19 4.25
CA SER A 94 -11.76 -1.96 3.46
C SER A 94 -10.62 -2.00 2.41
N GLU A 95 -10.62 -1.07 1.46
CA GLU A 95 -9.49 -0.92 0.51
C GLU A 95 -8.16 -0.67 1.24
N ASN A 96 -8.18 0.10 2.33
CA ASN A 96 -6.97 0.37 3.11
C ASN A 96 -6.39 -0.90 3.72
N ASP A 97 -7.23 -1.86 4.13
CA ASP A 97 -6.76 -3.15 4.64
C ASP A 97 -6.05 -3.96 3.54
N ILE A 98 -6.54 -3.90 2.30
CA ILE A 98 -5.89 -4.51 1.14
C ILE A 98 -4.53 -3.85 0.89
N VAL A 99 -4.47 -2.52 0.85
CA VAL A 99 -3.20 -1.80 0.63
C VAL A 99 -2.22 -2.10 1.76
N GLU A 100 -2.67 -2.11 3.01
CA GLU A 100 -1.81 -2.43 4.16
C GLU A 100 -1.27 -3.87 4.05
N SER A 101 -2.14 -4.84 3.77
CA SER A 101 -1.76 -6.26 3.79
C SER A 101 -1.10 -6.76 2.50
N ALA A 102 -1.25 -6.08 1.37
CA ALA A 102 -0.69 -6.51 0.09
C ALA A 102 0.50 -5.63 -0.36
N ILE A 103 0.60 -4.38 0.12
CA ILE A 103 1.66 -3.44 -0.31
C ILE A 103 2.55 -3.02 0.84
N LYS A 104 1.97 -2.60 1.96
CA LYS A 104 2.75 -1.94 3.02
C LYS A 104 3.41 -2.94 3.97
N GLN A 105 2.69 -3.98 4.36
CA GLN A 105 3.14 -5.04 5.25
C GLN A 105 2.64 -6.42 4.77
N PRO A 106 3.08 -6.87 3.58
CA PRO A 106 2.68 -8.18 3.07
C PRO A 106 3.24 -9.31 3.93
N MET A 107 2.35 -10.01 4.63
CA MET A 107 2.67 -11.11 5.51
C MET A 107 1.65 -12.24 5.39
N LYS A 108 2.14 -13.48 5.56
CA LYS A 108 1.29 -14.68 5.58
C LYS A 108 0.32 -14.72 6.76
N SER A 109 0.60 -13.97 7.82
CA SER A 109 -0.24 -13.87 9.02
C SER A 109 -1.44 -12.94 8.85
N THR A 110 -1.60 -12.26 7.72
CA THR A 110 -2.74 -11.36 7.49
C THR A 110 -4.00 -12.15 7.13
N LEU A 111 -5.16 -11.69 7.58
CA LEU A 111 -6.44 -12.29 7.21
C LEU A 111 -6.64 -12.33 5.69
N ILE A 112 -6.22 -11.29 4.96
CA ILE A 112 -6.33 -11.23 3.49
C ILE A 112 -5.53 -12.35 2.83
N TYR A 113 -4.32 -12.65 3.30
CA TYR A 113 -3.55 -13.80 2.82
C TYR A 113 -4.33 -15.10 3.00
N HIS A 114 -4.80 -15.35 4.23
CA HIS A 114 -5.54 -16.58 4.54
C HIS A 114 -6.85 -16.69 3.76
N VAL A 115 -7.59 -15.60 3.59
CA VAL A 115 -8.82 -15.58 2.78
C VAL A 115 -8.55 -16.02 1.33
N LEU A 116 -7.45 -15.56 0.73
CA LEU A 116 -7.11 -15.88 -0.66
C LEU A 116 -6.63 -17.34 -0.84
N PHE A 117 -5.84 -17.85 0.10
CA PHE A 117 -5.11 -19.11 -0.08
C PHE A 117 -5.68 -20.30 0.67
N ASP A 118 -6.34 -20.11 1.81
CA ASP A 118 -6.91 -21.21 2.57
C ASP A 118 -8.28 -21.59 2.00
N LYS A 119 -8.41 -22.84 1.53
CA LYS A 119 -9.63 -23.35 0.86
C LYS A 119 -10.89 -23.19 1.71
N CYS A 120 -10.76 -23.20 3.03
CA CYS A 120 -11.89 -23.05 3.95
C CYS A 120 -12.59 -21.70 3.82
N PHE A 121 -11.92 -20.66 3.31
CA PHE A 121 -12.51 -19.33 3.16
C PHE A 121 -13.33 -19.13 1.91
N ARG A 122 -13.13 -19.94 0.86
CA ARG A 122 -13.79 -19.78 -0.44
C ARG A 122 -15.32 -19.86 -0.39
N LYS A 123 -15.87 -20.47 0.66
CA LYS A 123 -17.32 -20.59 0.89
C LYS A 123 -17.93 -19.39 1.61
N PHE A 124 -17.11 -18.51 2.18
CA PHE A 124 -17.59 -17.38 2.98
C PHE A 124 -17.66 -16.10 2.13
N PRO A 125 -18.65 -15.20 2.37
CA PRO A 125 -18.79 -13.95 1.62
C PRO A 125 -17.57 -13.02 1.69
N ILE A 126 -16.72 -13.14 2.71
CA ILE A 126 -15.48 -12.36 2.82
C ILE A 126 -14.52 -12.62 1.66
N TYR A 127 -14.55 -13.83 1.07
CA TYR A 127 -13.71 -14.19 -0.06
C TYR A 127 -14.02 -13.34 -1.30
N GLU A 128 -15.30 -13.29 -1.68
CA GLU A 128 -15.77 -12.46 -2.79
C GLU A 128 -15.47 -10.99 -2.54
N LYS A 129 -15.73 -10.51 -1.31
CA LYS A 129 -15.43 -9.13 -0.92
C LYS A 129 -13.94 -8.77 -1.06
N VAL A 130 -13.03 -9.65 -0.66
CA VAL A 130 -11.58 -9.43 -0.81
C VAL A 130 -11.20 -9.38 -2.29
N ILE A 131 -11.73 -10.31 -3.10
CA ILE A 131 -11.48 -10.32 -4.55
C ILE A 131 -11.97 -9.02 -5.20
N GLU A 132 -13.18 -8.57 -4.88
CA GLU A 132 -13.76 -7.35 -5.43
C GLU A 132 -12.95 -6.10 -5.06
N LEU A 133 -12.50 -5.99 -3.81
CA LEU A 133 -11.69 -4.85 -3.36
C LEU A 133 -10.31 -4.85 -4.03
N MET A 134 -9.67 -6.02 -4.15
CA MET A 134 -8.40 -6.14 -4.87
C MET A 134 -8.56 -5.81 -6.36
N ASP A 135 -9.61 -6.31 -7.01
CA ASP A 135 -9.92 -6.03 -8.41
C ASP A 135 -10.19 -4.55 -8.66
N THR A 136 -10.90 -3.89 -7.74
CA THR A 136 -11.17 -2.44 -7.78
C THR A 136 -9.87 -1.63 -7.70
N LEU A 137 -9.00 -1.98 -6.75
CA LEU A 137 -7.70 -1.32 -6.60
C LEU A 137 -6.83 -1.53 -7.85
N TRP A 138 -6.80 -2.76 -8.36
CA TRP A 138 -6.10 -3.06 -9.60
C TRP A 138 -6.60 -2.21 -10.77
N ALA A 139 -7.91 -2.19 -11.01
CA ALA A 139 -8.50 -1.46 -12.13
C ALA A 139 -8.18 0.04 -12.08
N ARG A 140 -8.09 0.62 -10.88
CA ARG A 140 -7.62 2.00 -10.68
C ARG A 140 -6.15 2.14 -11.04
N TRP A 141 -5.31 1.22 -10.60
CA TRP A 141 -3.89 1.27 -10.86
C TRP A 141 -3.53 1.08 -12.34
N ASP A 142 -4.22 0.21 -13.07
CA ASP A 142 -4.09 0.09 -14.53
C ASP A 142 -4.45 1.39 -15.25
N ARG A 143 -5.42 2.15 -14.71
CA ARG A 143 -5.75 3.51 -15.16
C ARG A 143 -4.76 4.56 -14.64
N LYS A 144 -3.57 4.13 -14.24
CA LYS A 144 -2.44 5.00 -13.85
C LYS A 144 -2.72 5.82 -12.59
N GLU A 145 -3.55 5.30 -11.68
CA GLU A 145 -3.98 6.03 -10.47
C GLU A 145 -3.17 5.71 -9.20
N MET A 146 -1.93 5.26 -9.32
CA MET A 146 -1.07 4.94 -8.17
C MET A 146 -0.50 6.21 -7.49
N TYR A 147 -0.39 6.18 -6.15
CA TYR A 147 0.26 7.23 -5.36
C TYR A 147 1.75 6.95 -5.19
N ALA A 148 2.56 8.02 -5.09
CA ALA A 148 4.01 7.90 -4.92
C ALA A 148 4.39 7.14 -3.63
N ASN A 149 3.62 7.32 -2.56
CA ASN A 149 3.88 6.67 -1.28
C ASN A 149 3.79 5.14 -1.39
N ASP A 150 2.77 4.61 -2.05
CA ASP A 150 2.58 3.17 -2.21
C ASP A 150 3.72 2.54 -3.03
N ILE A 151 4.12 3.23 -4.11
CA ILE A 151 5.26 2.84 -4.97
C ILE A 151 6.56 2.85 -4.15
N MET A 152 6.81 3.88 -3.35
CA MET A 152 8.03 3.97 -2.54
C MET A 152 8.07 2.92 -1.43
N ILE A 153 6.93 2.60 -0.82
CA ILE A 153 6.83 1.55 0.18
C ILE A 153 7.12 0.19 -0.46
N TRP A 154 6.56 -0.08 -1.64
CA TRP A 154 6.86 -1.29 -2.42
C TRP A 154 8.36 -1.49 -2.66
N GLN A 155 9.08 -0.42 -3.04
CA GLN A 155 10.51 -0.51 -3.32
C GLN A 155 11.34 -0.87 -2.09
N LYS A 156 10.84 -0.61 -0.88
CA LYS A 156 11.53 -0.93 0.38
C LYS A 156 11.21 -2.31 0.91
N GLN A 157 10.26 -3.03 0.31
CA GLN A 157 9.90 -4.39 0.73
C GLN A 157 11.05 -5.36 0.49
N THR A 158 11.21 -6.31 1.42
CA THR A 158 12.15 -7.43 1.28
C THR A 158 11.72 -8.38 0.17
N VAL A 159 12.63 -9.28 -0.24
CA VAL A 159 12.31 -10.31 -1.25
C VAL A 159 11.13 -11.17 -0.81
N GLU A 160 11.11 -11.59 0.45
CA GLU A 160 10.03 -12.42 1.01
C GLU A 160 8.68 -11.70 1.00
N GLN A 161 8.67 -10.42 1.38
CA GLN A 161 7.49 -9.56 1.35
C GLN A 161 6.93 -9.40 -0.07
N ARG A 162 7.80 -9.17 -1.06
CA ARG A 162 7.40 -9.08 -2.47
C ARG A 162 6.82 -10.40 -2.98
N VAL A 163 7.39 -11.53 -2.59
CA VAL A 163 6.85 -12.86 -2.96
C VAL A 163 5.42 -13.02 -2.44
N VAL A 164 5.15 -12.67 -1.18
CA VAL A 164 3.80 -12.76 -0.61
C VAL A 164 2.82 -11.85 -1.35
N ALA A 165 3.20 -10.60 -1.59
CA ALA A 165 2.36 -9.66 -2.33
C ALA A 165 2.06 -10.13 -3.76
N ASN A 166 3.09 -10.57 -4.49
CA ASN A 166 2.93 -11.09 -5.85
C ASN A 166 2.02 -12.32 -5.87
N GLN A 167 2.10 -13.20 -4.88
CA GLN A 167 1.17 -14.33 -4.79
C GLN A 167 -0.27 -13.85 -4.69
N MET A 168 -0.56 -12.88 -3.80
CA MET A 168 -1.91 -12.33 -3.64
C MET A 168 -2.40 -11.73 -4.95
N TRP A 169 -1.57 -10.94 -5.62
CA TRP A 169 -1.92 -10.25 -6.85
C TRP A 169 -2.09 -11.20 -8.05
N ASN A 170 -1.19 -12.16 -8.23
CA ASN A 170 -1.30 -13.21 -9.25
C ASN A 170 -2.57 -14.05 -9.09
N THR A 171 -3.07 -14.20 -7.87
CA THR A 171 -4.34 -14.90 -7.62
C THR A 171 -5.50 -14.14 -8.24
N ILE A 172 -5.50 -12.81 -8.11
CA ILE A 172 -6.53 -11.95 -8.72
C ILE A 172 -6.37 -11.90 -10.24
N GLU A 173 -5.13 -11.80 -10.75
CA GLU A 173 -4.85 -11.89 -12.18
C GLU A 173 -5.43 -13.17 -12.80
N ALA A 174 -5.21 -14.33 -12.15
CA ALA A 174 -5.70 -15.61 -12.62
C ALA A 174 -7.24 -15.71 -12.58
N ILE A 175 -7.88 -15.18 -11.53
CA ILE A 175 -9.35 -15.17 -11.40
C ILE A 175 -10.00 -14.27 -12.45
N LYS A 176 -9.35 -13.15 -12.78
CA LYS A 176 -9.88 -12.12 -13.69
C LYS A 176 -9.34 -12.24 -15.11
N GLU A 177 -8.60 -13.31 -15.40
CA GLU A 177 -8.00 -13.63 -16.71
C GLU A 177 -7.22 -12.45 -17.31
N ARG A 178 -6.40 -11.79 -16.49
CA ARG A 178 -5.62 -10.62 -16.91
C ARG A 178 -4.31 -11.03 -17.60
N GLU A 179 -3.92 -10.28 -18.62
CA GLU A 179 -2.69 -10.52 -19.38
C GLU A 179 -1.46 -9.81 -18.78
N GLN A 180 -1.67 -8.72 -18.03
CA GLN A 180 -0.59 -7.91 -17.48
C GLN A 180 -0.36 -8.21 -16.00
N SER A 181 0.91 -8.42 -15.63
CA SER A 181 1.28 -8.69 -14.24
C SER A 181 1.39 -7.43 -13.39
N PHE A 182 1.18 -7.62 -12.09
CA PHE A 182 1.17 -6.56 -11.09
C PHE A 182 2.50 -5.81 -11.03
N GLU A 183 3.59 -6.58 -11.07
CA GLU A 183 4.94 -6.05 -11.02
C GLU A 183 5.23 -5.12 -12.21
N VAL A 184 4.69 -5.43 -13.40
CA VAL A 184 4.85 -4.57 -14.57
C VAL A 184 4.14 -3.25 -14.34
N THR A 185 2.90 -3.26 -13.83
CA THR A 185 2.15 -2.04 -13.53
C THR A 185 2.88 -1.18 -12.49
N LEU A 186 3.40 -1.78 -11.41
CA LEU A 186 4.20 -1.07 -10.42
C LEU A 186 5.52 -0.52 -10.99
N LYS A 187 6.21 -1.29 -11.83
CA LYS A 187 7.46 -0.86 -12.45
C LYS A 187 7.26 0.35 -13.34
N LEU A 188 6.22 0.35 -14.17
CA LEU A 188 5.89 1.49 -15.02
C LEU A 188 5.60 2.76 -14.19
N ALA A 189 4.88 2.61 -13.08
CA ALA A 189 4.58 3.73 -12.18
C ALA A 189 5.84 4.24 -11.45
N TYR A 190 6.76 3.33 -11.11
CA TYR A 190 8.05 3.68 -10.54
C TYR A 190 8.94 4.44 -11.53
N ASP A 191 9.06 3.94 -12.77
CA ASP A 191 9.87 4.57 -13.81
C ASP A 191 9.35 6.00 -14.10
N GLU A 192 8.02 6.18 -14.13
CA GLU A 192 7.38 7.49 -14.26
C GLU A 192 7.71 8.42 -13.07
N LEU A 193 7.62 7.91 -11.83
CA LEU A 193 7.95 8.68 -10.63
C LEU A 193 9.41 9.13 -10.62
N GLU A 194 10.33 8.23 -10.95
CA GLU A 194 11.76 8.52 -10.99
C GLU A 194 12.13 9.45 -12.14
N ASN A 195 11.47 9.33 -13.30
CA ASN A 195 11.63 10.29 -14.39
C ASN A 195 11.26 11.71 -13.94
N LYS A 196 10.10 11.87 -13.28
CA LYS A 196 9.66 13.18 -12.75
C LYS A 196 10.64 13.74 -11.71
N LYS A 197 11.08 12.92 -10.76
CA LYS A 197 12.10 13.33 -9.77
C LYS A 197 13.42 13.72 -10.44
N SER A 198 13.85 12.97 -11.44
CA SER A 198 15.08 13.24 -12.19
C SER A 198 15.00 14.60 -12.88
N ILE A 199 13.91 14.87 -13.61
CA ILE A 199 13.66 16.18 -14.24
C ILE A 199 13.74 17.30 -13.20
N LEU A 200 13.02 17.18 -12.09
CA LEU A 200 12.99 18.20 -11.04
C LEU A 200 14.38 18.44 -10.42
N LYS A 201 15.11 17.36 -10.12
CA LYS A 201 16.46 17.43 -9.54
C LYS A 201 17.45 18.10 -10.48
N LYS A 202 17.46 17.70 -11.75
CA LYS A 202 18.31 18.28 -12.80
C LYS A 202 17.99 19.76 -13.02
N THR A 203 16.70 20.09 -13.09
CA THR A 203 16.23 21.48 -13.23
C THR A 203 16.69 22.33 -12.06
N ARG A 204 16.43 21.89 -10.82
CA ARG A 204 16.86 22.61 -9.62
C ARG A 204 18.38 22.83 -9.61
N PHE A 205 19.15 21.80 -9.96
CA PHE A 205 20.60 21.92 -10.03
C PHE A 205 21.05 23.00 -11.02
N CYS A 206 20.55 22.98 -12.26
CA CYS A 206 20.92 23.97 -13.27
C CYS A 206 20.46 25.38 -12.90
N VAL A 207 19.26 25.55 -12.34
CA VAL A 207 18.78 26.86 -11.88
C VAL A 207 19.73 27.43 -10.82
N ASN A 208 20.11 26.62 -9.84
CA ASN A 208 21.01 27.05 -8.77
C ASN A 208 22.44 27.36 -9.24
N GLU A 209 22.96 26.66 -10.25
CA GLU A 209 24.33 26.84 -10.74
C GLU A 209 24.46 27.97 -11.78
N TYR A 210 23.43 28.17 -12.62
CA TYR A 210 23.54 29.03 -13.80
C TYR A 210 22.57 30.21 -13.82
N CYS A 211 21.50 30.16 -13.03
CA CYS A 211 20.39 31.11 -13.14
C CYS A 211 20.22 32.02 -11.92
N GLN A 212 21.22 32.13 -11.02
CA GLN A 212 21.18 32.94 -9.77
C GLN A 212 20.86 34.44 -9.95
N ARG A 213 20.80 34.92 -11.18
CA ARG A 213 20.48 36.31 -11.55
C ARG A 213 19.43 36.39 -12.66
N ALA A 214 18.81 35.27 -13.00
CA ALA A 214 17.76 35.22 -14.01
C ALA A 214 16.47 35.81 -13.44
N CYS A 215 15.74 36.58 -14.25
CA CYS A 215 14.50 37.23 -13.81
C CYS A 215 13.38 36.26 -13.44
N ASP A 216 13.47 35.00 -13.89
CA ASP A 216 12.51 33.93 -13.71
C ASP A 216 12.98 32.81 -12.76
N GLU A 217 14.12 32.99 -12.09
CA GLU A 217 14.70 32.00 -11.15
C GLU A 217 13.69 31.58 -10.08
N GLU A 218 13.14 32.56 -9.34
CA GLU A 218 12.21 32.31 -8.24
C GLU A 218 10.95 31.59 -8.73
N LYS A 219 10.44 32.01 -9.89
CA LYS A 219 9.29 31.36 -10.54
C LYS A 219 9.57 29.89 -10.86
N LEU A 220 10.77 29.56 -11.36
CA LEU A 220 11.15 28.17 -11.65
C LEU A 220 11.30 27.35 -10.36
N ILE A 221 11.91 27.91 -9.32
CA ILE A 221 12.05 27.24 -8.02
C ILE A 221 10.69 26.95 -7.39
N ASP A 222 9.76 27.91 -7.41
CA ASP A 222 8.39 27.75 -6.91
C ASP A 222 7.64 26.64 -7.65
N GLN A 223 7.76 26.60 -8.98
CA GLN A 223 7.15 25.53 -9.78
C GLN A 223 7.70 24.16 -9.40
N ILE A 224 9.01 24.03 -9.19
CA ILE A 224 9.62 22.77 -8.73
C ILE A 224 9.03 22.34 -7.39
N GLN A 225 8.95 23.25 -6.41
CA GLN A 225 8.40 22.94 -5.08
C GLN A 225 6.92 22.54 -5.15
N ILE A 226 6.13 23.22 -5.98
CA ILE A 226 4.71 22.88 -6.19
C ILE A 226 4.58 21.45 -6.74
N ILE A 227 5.41 21.08 -7.72
CA ILE A 227 5.36 19.74 -8.32
C ILE A 227 5.82 18.68 -7.32
N GLU A 228 6.89 18.93 -6.55
CA GLU A 228 7.35 18.03 -5.48
C GLU A 228 6.23 17.76 -4.47
N LYS A 229 5.52 18.82 -4.04
CA LYS A 229 4.36 18.67 -3.14
C LYS A 229 3.23 17.87 -3.78
N LYS A 230 2.90 18.15 -5.05
CA LYS A 230 1.86 17.41 -5.80
C LYS A 230 2.22 15.94 -5.96
N LEU A 231 3.49 15.58 -6.17
CA LEU A 231 3.92 14.18 -6.26
C LEU A 231 3.67 13.42 -4.95
N MET A 232 3.67 14.08 -3.80
CA MET A 232 3.41 13.45 -2.51
C MET A 232 1.92 13.27 -2.21
N THR A 233 1.06 14.13 -2.76
CA THR A 233 -0.38 14.16 -2.44
C THR A 233 -1.27 13.60 -3.54
N ASN A 234 -0.79 13.57 -4.79
CA ASN A 234 -1.59 13.21 -5.95
C ASN A 234 -1.09 11.90 -6.57
N LYS A 235 -1.91 11.36 -7.48
CA LYS A 235 -1.56 10.19 -8.31
C LYS A 235 -0.37 10.55 -9.20
N VAL A 236 0.64 9.68 -9.28
CA VAL A 236 1.92 9.98 -9.97
C VAL A 236 1.69 10.47 -11.39
N TYR A 237 0.87 9.77 -12.17
CA TYR A 237 0.60 10.13 -13.57
C TYR A 237 -0.25 11.40 -13.73
N SER A 238 -1.03 11.78 -12.72
CA SER A 238 -1.82 13.01 -12.77
C SER A 238 -0.97 14.28 -12.61
N VAL A 239 0.26 14.15 -12.09
CA VAL A 239 1.17 15.29 -11.94
C VAL A 239 1.86 15.55 -13.27
N VAL A 240 1.53 16.68 -13.90
CA VAL A 240 2.13 17.11 -15.17
C VAL A 240 3.32 18.02 -14.90
N ILE A 241 4.42 17.79 -15.61
CA ILE A 241 5.57 18.73 -15.64
C ILE A 241 5.16 19.94 -16.48
N PRO A 242 5.18 21.17 -15.94
CA PRO A 242 4.82 22.39 -16.68
C PRO A 242 5.66 22.59 -17.93
N GLU A 243 5.05 23.21 -18.95
CA GLU A 243 5.70 23.45 -20.24
C GLU A 243 7.00 24.24 -20.12
N CYS A 244 7.06 25.25 -19.23
CA CYS A 244 8.29 26.02 -19.00
C CYS A 244 9.47 25.14 -18.57
N ILE A 245 9.23 24.10 -17.77
CA ILE A 245 10.27 23.14 -17.36
C ILE A 245 10.60 22.22 -18.54
N GLN A 246 9.61 21.79 -19.32
CA GLN A 246 9.84 20.93 -20.49
C GLN A 246 10.71 21.63 -21.55
N GLN A 247 10.44 22.91 -21.83
CA GLN A 247 11.18 23.70 -22.83
C GLN A 247 12.68 23.82 -22.48
N ILE A 248 13.03 23.85 -21.19
CA ILE A 248 14.41 24.00 -20.75
C ILE A 248 15.16 22.67 -20.56
N GLN A 249 14.50 21.51 -20.67
CA GLN A 249 15.12 20.19 -20.41
C GLN A 249 16.34 19.93 -21.28
N ASN A 250 16.25 20.23 -22.59
CA ASN A 250 17.37 20.00 -23.51
C ASN A 250 18.62 20.81 -23.11
N TYR A 251 18.43 22.05 -22.68
CA TYR A 251 19.53 22.91 -22.21
C TYR A 251 20.09 22.39 -20.88
N ILE A 252 19.24 21.98 -19.96
CA ILE A 252 19.65 21.38 -18.68
C ILE A 252 20.55 20.17 -18.92
N ASP A 253 20.14 19.24 -19.79
CA ASP A 253 20.92 18.03 -20.08
C ASP A 253 22.27 18.35 -20.73
N GLN A 254 22.33 19.39 -21.56
CA GLN A 254 23.60 19.88 -22.13
C GLN A 254 24.50 20.57 -21.10
N LEU A 255 23.93 21.30 -20.14
CA LEU A 255 24.69 22.12 -19.18
C LEU A 255 25.25 21.31 -18.01
N ILE A 256 24.55 20.25 -17.54
CA ILE A 256 24.96 19.46 -16.36
C ILE A 256 26.43 19.02 -16.38
N PRO A 257 27.00 18.46 -17.48
CA PRO A 257 28.39 18.04 -17.52
C PRO A 257 29.39 19.18 -17.26
N TYR A 258 29.03 20.42 -17.58
CA TYR A 258 29.91 21.58 -17.47
C TYR A 258 29.91 22.23 -16.09
N ALA A 259 28.97 21.88 -15.20
CA ALA A 259 28.84 22.53 -13.88
C ALA A 259 30.09 22.36 -13.00
N LYS A 260 30.80 21.23 -13.17
CA LYS A 260 32.06 20.93 -12.47
C LYS A 260 33.31 21.13 -13.32
N CYS A 261 33.16 21.64 -14.55
CA CYS A 261 34.31 21.87 -15.44
C CYS A 261 35.09 23.09 -14.97
N GLN A 262 36.35 22.90 -14.55
CA GLN A 262 37.22 23.97 -14.05
C GLN A 262 37.37 25.12 -15.06
N VAL A 263 37.46 24.79 -16.35
CA VAL A 263 37.57 25.78 -17.44
C VAL A 263 36.29 26.61 -17.55
N TRP A 264 35.13 25.97 -17.43
CA TRP A 264 33.84 26.64 -17.46
C TRP A 264 33.62 27.51 -16.23
N GLN A 265 33.97 27.03 -15.04
CA GLN A 265 33.90 27.81 -13.81
C GLN A 265 34.84 29.02 -13.85
N ASN A 266 36.05 28.86 -14.39
CA ASN A 266 36.98 29.97 -14.60
C ASN A 266 36.43 30.96 -15.64
N PHE A 267 35.81 30.48 -16.72
CA PHE A 267 35.16 31.33 -17.72
C PHE A 267 34.02 32.15 -17.11
N LEU A 268 33.14 31.53 -16.31
CA LEU A 268 32.05 32.22 -15.63
C LEU A 268 32.57 33.28 -14.66
N LYS A 269 33.53 32.94 -13.78
CA LYS A 269 34.17 33.90 -12.85
C LYS A 269 34.85 35.06 -13.57
N ASN A 270 35.58 34.78 -14.65
CA ASN A 270 36.32 35.82 -15.39
C ASN A 270 35.42 36.69 -16.26
N ASN A 271 34.18 36.27 -16.52
CA ASN A 271 33.20 37.02 -17.30
C ASN A 271 32.01 37.49 -16.47
N GLU A 272 32.00 37.32 -15.14
CA GLU A 272 30.89 37.75 -14.27
C GLU A 272 30.50 39.21 -14.57
N ASP A 273 31.44 40.14 -14.63
CA ASP A 273 31.14 41.55 -14.91
C ASP A 273 30.68 41.86 -16.36
N LYS A 274 31.01 40.99 -17.33
CA LYS A 274 30.66 41.19 -18.75
C LYS A 274 29.37 40.46 -19.17
N LEU A 275 29.03 39.34 -18.51
CA LEU A 275 27.83 38.54 -18.77
C LEU A 275 26.59 39.09 -18.08
N ILE A 276 26.73 39.75 -16.91
CA ILE A 276 25.61 40.45 -16.24
C ILE A 276 24.94 41.47 -17.17
N ARG A 277 25.69 42.08 -18.10
CA ARG A 277 25.13 43.03 -19.07
C ARG A 277 24.50 42.38 -20.31
N LYS A 278 24.61 41.06 -20.51
CA LYS A 278 24.15 40.37 -21.74
C LYS A 278 23.11 39.27 -21.53
N LEU A 279 22.91 38.76 -20.31
CA LEU A 279 21.94 37.69 -20.03
C LEU A 279 20.55 38.18 -19.56
N VAL A 280 20.26 39.48 -19.67
CA VAL A 280 18.99 40.07 -19.20
C VAL A 280 17.81 39.83 -20.17
N ASP A 281 18.05 39.40 -21.41
CA ASP A 281 17.00 39.43 -22.43
C ASP A 281 16.64 38.03 -22.98
N PHE A 282 16.01 37.19 -22.16
CA PHE A 282 15.26 36.03 -22.69
C PHE A 282 13.79 36.36 -23.02
N HIS A 283 13.24 37.45 -22.47
CA HIS A 283 11.88 37.94 -22.80
C HIS A 283 11.82 39.00 -23.90
N ASN A 284 12.95 39.52 -24.37
CA ASN A 284 12.97 40.42 -25.54
C ASN A 284 13.16 39.69 -26.88
N LEU A 285 13.20 38.35 -26.89
CA LEU A 285 13.28 37.53 -28.12
C LEU A 285 11.95 36.91 -28.54
N SER A 286 10.83 37.34 -27.96
CA SER A 286 9.46 36.92 -28.33
C SER A 286 8.54 38.07 -28.78
N ILE A 287 9.12 39.22 -29.15
CA ILE A 287 8.41 40.27 -29.89
C ILE A 287 9.28 40.68 -31.09
N GLU A 288 9.26 39.86 -32.14
CA GLU A 288 9.30 40.30 -33.54
C GLU A 288 8.34 39.41 -34.35
#